data_AF-A0A3B0PEK7-F1
#
_entry.id   AF-A0A3B0PEK7-F1
#
_cell.length_a   1.000
_cell.length_b   1.000
_cell.length_c   1.000
_cell.angle_alpha   90.00
_cell.angle_beta   90.00
_cell.angle_gamma   90.00
#
_symmetry.space_group_name_H-M   'P 1'
#
loop_
_entity.id
_entity.type
_entity.pdbx_description
1 polymer ?
#
loop_
_entity_poly.entity_id
_entity_poly.type
_entity_poly.pdbx_seq_one_letter_code
_entity_poly.pdbx_strand_id
1 'polypeptide(L)'
;MNNEMMIGIVYKKRNKGNKLPIAKDKYGNLIEGHGTNRPYVIFYSDKKVYYLSLKSITNQNRIQTKNDKTNFISKIDTYGQEKEIAINCSVINVMDRDLFESLYVEDKKNNFQTSPQIYDEVMNILYKNINYIKYFEVDHFDFKNNNTIW
;
A
#
# COMPACT_ATOMS: atom_id res chain seq x y z
N MET A 1 -7.37 -5.82 -25.20
CA MET A 1 -7.40 -6.21 -23.78
C MET A 1 -8.36 -5.26 -23.09
N ASN A 2 -9.33 -5.77 -22.32
CA ASN A 2 -10.23 -4.91 -21.56
C ASN A 2 -9.40 -4.26 -20.44
N ASN A 3 -9.31 -2.93 -20.44
CA ASN A 3 -8.72 -2.16 -19.35
C ASN A 3 -9.71 -2.21 -18.17
N GLU A 4 -9.67 -3.29 -17.39
CA GLU A 4 -10.34 -3.32 -16.10
C GLU A 4 -9.55 -2.44 -15.14
N MET A 5 -10.05 -1.22 -14.93
CA MET A 5 -9.51 -0.29 -13.95
C MET A 5 -9.74 -0.86 -12.56
N MET A 6 -8.68 -1.39 -11.95
CA MET A 6 -8.70 -1.95 -10.60
C MET A 6 -8.41 -0.85 -9.57
N ILE A 7 -9.37 -0.56 -8.72
CA ILE A 7 -9.35 0.58 -7.79
C ILE A 7 -9.59 0.08 -6.37
N GLY A 8 -8.83 0.52 -5.38
CA GLY A 8 -9.13 0.22 -3.97
C GLY A 8 -8.94 -1.26 -3.61
N ILE A 9 -7.96 -1.93 -4.21
CA ILE A 9 -7.72 -3.36 -3.98
C ILE A 9 -6.63 -3.56 -2.94
N VAL A 10 -6.83 -4.53 -2.04
CA VAL A 10 -5.83 -4.89 -1.03
C VAL A 10 -5.28 -6.28 -1.30
N TYR A 11 -3.95 -6.37 -1.46
CA TYR A 11 -3.24 -7.63 -1.65
C TYR A 11 -2.74 -8.18 -0.31
N LYS A 12 -3.20 -9.39 0.03
CA LYS A 12 -2.97 -9.97 1.37
C LYS A 12 -1.72 -10.83 1.50
N LYS A 13 -1.46 -11.70 0.53
CA LYS A 13 -0.48 -12.78 0.65
C LYS A 13 0.60 -12.65 -0.42
N ARG A 14 1.78 -12.16 -0.03
CA ARG A 14 2.97 -12.25 -0.88
C ARG A 14 3.44 -13.71 -0.99
N ASN A 15 4.09 -14.02 -2.10
CA ASN A 15 4.88 -15.24 -2.19
C ASN A 15 6.07 -15.16 -1.21
N LYS A 16 6.62 -16.32 -0.84
CA LYS A 16 7.75 -16.36 0.12
C LYS A 16 9.11 -16.09 -0.53
N GLY A 17 9.14 -15.91 -1.86
CA GLY A 17 10.37 -15.82 -2.65
C GLY A 17 11.06 -14.46 -2.54
N ASN A 18 10.30 -13.37 -2.44
CA ASN A 18 10.85 -12.02 -2.31
C ASN A 18 10.41 -11.36 -0.99
N LYS A 19 11.39 -11.07 -0.12
CA LYS A 19 11.19 -10.39 1.17
C LYS A 19 11.63 -8.93 1.16
N LEU A 20 12.11 -8.42 0.03
CA LEU A 20 12.61 -7.08 -0.08
C LEU A 20 11.49 -6.05 0.16
N PRO A 21 11.82 -4.90 0.77
CA PRO A 21 10.87 -3.83 1.02
C PRO A 21 10.42 -3.22 -0.29
N ILE A 22 9.15 -2.85 -0.36
CA ILE A 22 8.51 -2.23 -1.54
C ILE A 22 7.79 -0.94 -1.19
N ALA A 23 7.97 -0.45 0.03
CA ALA A 23 7.38 0.82 0.42
C ALA A 23 8.39 1.68 1.18
N LYS A 24 8.33 2.98 0.93
CA LYS A 24 9.02 4.02 1.69
C LYS A 24 8.03 4.85 2.50
N ASP A 25 8.50 5.39 3.62
CA ASP A 25 7.78 6.36 4.44
C ASP A 25 7.98 7.80 3.93
N LYS A 26 7.36 8.77 4.61
CA LYS A 26 7.44 10.20 4.24
C LYS A 26 8.83 10.80 4.35
N TYR A 27 9.76 10.12 5.03
CA TYR A 27 11.15 10.52 5.16
C TYR A 27 12.04 9.83 4.12
N GLY A 28 11.48 8.92 3.31
CA GLY A 28 12.24 8.13 2.33
C GLY A 28 12.89 6.88 2.92
N ASN A 29 12.59 6.55 4.19
CA ASN A 29 13.11 5.34 4.82
C ASN A 29 12.31 4.13 4.37
N LEU A 30 12.98 2.98 4.26
CA LEU A 30 12.35 1.71 3.93
C LEU A 30 11.38 1.31 5.06
N ILE A 31 10.19 0.86 4.67
CA ILE A 31 9.25 0.24 5.59
C ILE A 31 9.60 -1.25 5.66
N GLU A 32 10.34 -1.61 6.70
CA GLU A 32 10.80 -2.96 7.01
C GLU A 32 9.90 -3.58 8.10
N GLY A 33 9.32 -4.76 7.87
CA GLY A 33 8.45 -5.37 8.88
C GLY A 33 7.65 -6.60 8.46
N HIS A 34 7.56 -7.55 9.40
CA HIS A 34 7.02 -8.90 9.26
C HIS A 34 5.54 -8.96 8.82
N GLY A 35 5.24 -9.89 7.92
CA GLY A 35 3.87 -10.17 7.45
C GLY A 35 3.53 -9.57 6.09
N THR A 36 4.52 -8.96 5.43
CA THR A 36 4.48 -8.37 4.10
C THR A 36 3.64 -7.10 4.04
N ASN A 37 4.30 -5.98 3.71
CA ASN A 37 3.70 -4.68 3.38
C ASN A 37 2.35 -4.93 2.72
N ARG A 38 1.26 -4.53 3.39
CA ARG A 38 -0.08 -4.65 2.80
C ARG A 38 -0.24 -3.40 1.94
N PRO A 39 -0.04 -3.48 0.61
CA PRO A 39 -0.36 -2.37 -0.24
C PRO A 39 -1.87 -2.17 -0.19
N TYR A 40 -2.27 -0.93 0.04
CA TYR A 40 -3.60 -0.48 -0.33
C TYR A 40 -3.48 0.12 -1.73
N VAL A 41 -3.94 -0.62 -2.74
CA VAL A 41 -3.83 -0.17 -4.13
C VAL A 41 -4.90 0.87 -4.40
N ILE A 42 -4.46 2.09 -4.70
CA ILE A 42 -5.35 3.19 -5.06
C ILE A 42 -5.76 3.03 -6.52
N PHE A 43 -4.77 2.73 -7.38
CA PHE A 43 -4.93 2.78 -8.82
C PHE A 43 -4.02 1.77 -9.50
N TYR A 44 -4.62 0.93 -10.35
CA TYR A 44 -3.93 0.14 -11.37
C TYR A 44 -4.06 0.82 -12.72
N SER A 45 -2.93 1.10 -13.36
CA SER A 45 -2.87 1.41 -14.79
C SER A 45 -2.43 0.18 -15.58
N ASP A 46 -2.40 0.31 -16.91
CA ASP A 46 -1.93 -0.77 -17.80
C ASP A 46 -0.48 -1.18 -17.51
N LYS A 47 0.33 -0.27 -16.96
CA LYS A 47 1.77 -0.50 -16.75
C LYS A 47 2.23 -0.39 -15.29
N LYS A 48 1.51 0.35 -14.45
CA LYS A 48 1.97 0.73 -13.11
C LYS A 48 0.91 0.50 -12.05
N VAL A 49 1.35 0.18 -10.84
CA VAL A 49 0.53 0.06 -9.64
C VAL A 49 0.88 1.20 -8.70
N TYR A 50 -0.12 1.95 -8.26
CA TYR A 50 0.01 3.04 -7.29
C TYR A 50 -0.63 2.63 -5.98
N TYR A 51 0.18 2.54 -4.92
CA TYR A 51 -0.27 1.98 -3.65
C TYR A 51 0.24 2.76 -2.44
N LEU A 52 -0.57 2.71 -1.39
CA LEU A 52 -0.29 3.26 -0.08
C LEU A 52 0.11 2.16 0.88
N SER A 53 0.85 2.55 1.92
CA SER A 53 1.16 1.64 3.02
C SER A 53 -0.01 1.56 3.99
N LEU A 54 -0.52 0.35 4.20
CA LEU A 54 -1.50 0.02 5.22
C LEU A 54 -0.80 -0.62 6.43
N LYS A 55 -1.12 -0.14 7.63
CA LYS A 55 -0.63 -0.71 8.89
C LYS A 55 -1.75 -0.90 9.91
N SER A 56 -1.57 -1.85 10.83
CA SER A 56 -2.44 -1.98 12.00
C SER A 56 -2.07 -0.93 13.06
N ILE A 57 -3.07 -0.40 13.75
CA ILE A 57 -2.84 0.49 14.90
C ILE A 57 -2.69 -0.37 16.15
N THR A 58 -1.54 -0.25 16.81
CA THR A 58 -1.22 -0.92 18.07
C THR A 58 -1.04 0.11 19.17
N ASN A 59 -1.03 -0.31 20.43
CA ASN A 59 -0.78 0.61 21.55
C ASN A 59 0.55 1.36 21.41
N GLN A 60 1.56 0.73 20.80
CA GLN A 60 2.88 1.33 20.59
C GLN A 60 2.86 2.47 19.56
N ASN A 61 2.09 2.33 18.48
CA ASN A 61 2.09 3.31 17.38
C ASN A 61 0.86 4.25 17.36
N ARG A 62 -0.10 4.05 18.28
CA ARG A 62 -1.41 4.71 18.31
C ARG A 62 -1.32 6.22 18.27
N ILE A 63 -0.58 6.82 19.21
CA ILE A 63 -0.51 8.28 19.38
C ILE A 63 0.06 8.93 18.11
N GLN A 64 1.24 8.46 17.67
CA GLN A 64 1.89 8.99 16.47
C GLN A 64 1.01 8.81 15.23
N THR A 65 0.37 7.66 15.08
CA THR A 65 -0.45 7.35 13.90
C THR A 65 -1.72 8.21 13.83
N LYS A 66 -2.41 8.42 14.96
CA LYS A 66 -3.63 9.24 15.01
C LYS A 66 -3.38 10.74 14.91
N ASN A 67 -2.21 11.22 15.36
CA ASN A 67 -1.85 12.63 15.27
C ASN A 67 -1.39 13.05 13.87
N ASP A 68 -0.99 12.09 13.03
CA ASP A 68 -0.60 12.36 11.65
C ASP A 68 -1.85 12.46 10.76
N LYS A 69 -2.22 13.70 10.43
CA LYS A 69 -3.40 14.05 9.63
C LYS A 69 -3.37 13.53 8.19
N THR A 70 -2.22 13.02 7.73
CA THR A 70 -2.10 12.38 6.42
C THR A 70 -2.51 10.91 6.46
N ASN A 71 -2.82 10.34 7.64
CA ASN A 71 -3.37 9.01 7.73
C ASN A 71 -4.89 9.03 7.64
N PHE A 72 -5.44 8.15 6.82
CA PHE A 72 -6.80 7.65 7.02
C PHE A 72 -6.81 6.66 8.19
N ILE A 73 -7.80 6.74 9.08
CA ILE A 73 -7.94 5.87 10.25
C ILE A 73 -9.31 5.20 10.22
N SER A 74 -9.35 3.88 10.34
CA SER A 74 -10.60 3.12 10.44
C SER A 74 -10.55 2.13 11.59
N LYS A 75 -11.68 1.94 12.27
CA LYS A 75 -11.88 0.88 13.28
C LYS A 75 -12.12 -0.49 12.65
N ILE A 76 -12.55 -0.52 11.40
CA ILE A 76 -12.79 -1.71 10.61
C ILE A 76 -11.65 -1.82 9.59
N ASP A 77 -11.03 -2.99 9.48
CA ASP A 77 -9.98 -3.17 8.49
C ASP A 77 -10.54 -3.23 7.07
N THR A 78 -9.65 -3.27 6.09
CA THR A 78 -10.06 -3.31 4.68
C THR A 78 -10.78 -4.59 4.30
N TYR A 79 -10.93 -5.59 5.18
CA TYR A 79 -11.64 -6.85 4.96
C TYR A 79 -12.96 -6.92 5.74
N GLY A 80 -13.38 -5.83 6.40
CA GLY A 80 -14.60 -5.79 7.20
C GLY A 80 -14.45 -6.35 8.62
N GLN A 81 -13.24 -6.60 9.10
CA GLN A 81 -13.00 -7.11 10.46
C GLN A 81 -12.84 -5.97 11.47
N GLU A 82 -13.27 -6.17 12.72
CA GLU A 82 -13.06 -5.23 13.82
C GLU A 82 -11.59 -5.16 14.23
N LYS A 83 -10.81 -4.41 13.45
CA LYS A 83 -9.39 -4.22 13.65
C LYS A 83 -9.00 -2.83 13.17
N GLU A 84 -8.47 -2.03 14.09
CA GLU A 84 -8.09 -0.66 13.80
C GLU A 84 -6.86 -0.60 12.88
N ILE A 85 -6.99 0.13 11.78
CA ILE A 85 -5.96 0.29 10.74
C ILE A 85 -5.72 1.76 10.43
N ALA A 86 -4.55 2.01 9.83
CA ALA A 86 -4.21 3.29 9.22
C ALA A 86 -3.70 3.07 7.79
N ILE A 87 -4.12 3.94 6.88
CA ILE A 87 -3.59 4.03 5.52
C ILE A 87 -2.84 5.36 5.40
N ASN A 88 -1.53 5.28 5.11
CA ASN A 88 -0.69 6.47 4.98
C ASN A 88 -0.92 7.11 3.61
N CYS A 89 -1.48 8.33 3.60
CA CYS A 89 -1.76 9.09 2.38
C CYS A 89 -0.75 10.23 2.14
N SER A 90 0.41 10.23 2.81
CA SER A 90 1.51 11.16 2.55
C SER A 90 2.50 10.68 1.48
N VAL A 91 2.44 9.38 1.14
CA VAL A 91 3.37 8.75 0.20
C VAL A 91 2.63 7.79 -0.71
N ILE A 92 2.80 7.97 -2.01
CA ILE A 92 2.38 7.00 -3.03
C ILE A 92 3.62 6.23 -3.47
N ASN A 93 3.59 4.91 -3.30
CA ASN A 93 4.62 4.03 -3.85
C ASN A 93 4.14 3.53 -5.22
N VAL A 94 5.06 3.39 -6.16
CA VAL A 94 4.81 3.04 -7.55
C VAL A 94 5.67 1.84 -7.93
N MET A 95 5.13 0.94 -8.76
CA MET A 95 5.88 -0.20 -9.28
C MET A 95 5.33 -0.60 -10.65
N ASP A 96 6.16 -1.18 -11.51
CA ASP A 96 5.68 -1.90 -12.70
C ASP A 96 4.68 -2.99 -12.31
N ARG A 97 3.63 -3.10 -13.12
CA ARG A 97 2.51 -4.02 -12.88
C ARG A 97 2.98 -5.46 -12.76
N ASP A 98 3.72 -5.93 -13.76
CA ASP A 98 4.22 -7.30 -13.79
C ASP A 98 5.15 -7.57 -12.60
N LEU A 99 5.98 -6.59 -12.25
CA LEU A 99 6.86 -6.68 -11.08
C LEU A 99 6.04 -6.76 -9.79
N PHE A 100 5.01 -5.95 -9.63
CA PHE A 100 4.14 -5.95 -8.46
C PHE A 100 3.36 -7.24 -8.33
N GLU A 101 2.68 -7.68 -9.39
CA GLU A 101 1.87 -8.89 -9.42
C GLU A 101 2.73 -10.13 -9.16
N SER A 102 3.98 -10.16 -9.66
CA SER A 102 4.93 -11.24 -9.40
C SER A 102 5.24 -11.47 -7.92
N LEU A 103 4.94 -10.51 -7.03
CA LEU A 103 5.18 -10.63 -5.60
C LEU A 103 4.07 -11.37 -4.86
N TYR A 104 2.91 -11.58 -5.46
CA TYR A 104 1.72 -12.07 -4.77
C TYR A 104 1.30 -13.46 -5.27
N VAL A 105 0.60 -14.21 -4.41
CA VAL A 105 0.05 -15.50 -4.80
C VAL A 105 -1.20 -15.25 -5.65
N GLU A 106 -1.25 -15.85 -6.83
CA GLU A 106 -2.41 -15.79 -7.72
C GLU A 106 -3.55 -16.65 -7.12
N ASP A 107 -4.40 -16.04 -6.30
CA ASP A 107 -5.63 -16.65 -5.77
C ASP A 107 -6.73 -15.59 -5.72
N LYS A 108 -7.97 -15.97 -6.08
CA LYS A 108 -9.16 -15.11 -6.07
C LYS A 108 -9.49 -14.55 -4.68
N LYS A 109 -8.88 -15.11 -3.62
CA LYS A 109 -9.03 -14.63 -2.23
C LYS A 109 -8.03 -13.53 -1.85
N ASN A 110 -7.05 -13.23 -2.70
CA ASN A 110 -5.95 -12.32 -2.36
C ASN A 110 -6.18 -10.87 -2.78
N ASN A 111 -7.15 -10.59 -3.65
CA ASN A 111 -7.52 -9.26 -4.14
C ASN A 111 -8.88 -8.84 -3.53
N PHE A 112 -8.85 -8.26 -2.34
CA PHE A 112 -10.08 -7.78 -1.71
C PHE A 112 -10.39 -6.35 -2.14
N GLN A 113 -11.59 -6.14 -2.68
CA GLN A 113 -12.12 -4.81 -3.01
C GLN A 113 -12.54 -4.08 -1.72
N THR A 114 -11.91 -2.95 -1.43
CA THR A 114 -12.27 -2.13 -0.27
C THR A 114 -13.69 -1.56 -0.39
N SER A 115 -14.26 -1.10 0.72
CA SER A 115 -15.56 -0.44 0.68
C SER A 115 -15.44 0.91 -0.07
N PRO A 116 -16.49 1.32 -0.82
CA PRO A 116 -16.50 2.62 -1.48
C PRO A 116 -16.23 3.78 -0.51
N GLN A 117 -16.78 3.71 0.70
CA GLN A 117 -16.56 4.72 1.73
C GLN A 117 -15.08 4.86 2.11
N ILE A 118 -14.37 3.74 2.35
CA ILE A 118 -12.93 3.81 2.68
C ILE A 118 -12.16 4.42 1.51
N TYR A 119 -12.50 4.02 0.28
CA TYR A 119 -11.86 4.55 -0.92
C TYR A 119 -12.06 6.06 -1.05
N ASP A 120 -13.29 6.55 -0.95
CA ASP A 120 -13.63 7.97 -1.07
C ASP A 120 -12.92 8.81 0.01
N GLU A 121 -12.87 8.31 1.25
CA GLU A 121 -12.17 9.00 2.34
C GLU A 121 -10.65 9.06 2.11
N VAL A 122 -10.04 7.96 1.63
CA VAL A 122 -8.62 7.93 1.24
C VAL A 122 -8.36 8.92 0.10
N MET A 123 -9.19 8.91 -0.95
CA MET A 123 -9.04 9.83 -2.09
C MET A 123 -9.20 11.29 -1.68
N ASN A 124 -10.12 11.60 -0.77
CA ASN A 124 -10.29 12.95 -0.24
C ASN A 124 -9.05 13.43 0.53
N ILE A 125 -8.44 12.56 1.35
CA ILE A 125 -7.20 12.88 2.06
C ILE A 125 -6.05 13.10 1.07
N LEU A 126 -5.91 12.23 0.06
CA LEU A 126 -4.90 12.39 -0.99
C LEU A 126 -5.08 13.73 -1.73
N TYR A 127 -6.31 14.04 -2.16
CA TYR A 127 -6.63 15.27 -2.86
C TYR A 127 -6.29 16.52 -2.03
N LYS A 128 -6.65 16.53 -0.74
CA LYS A 128 -6.33 17.62 0.19
C LYS A 128 -4.82 17.82 0.38
N ASN A 129 -4.03 16.77 0.20
CA ASN A 129 -2.59 16.79 0.43
C ASN A 129 -1.77 16.70 -0.87
N ILE A 130 -2.39 16.82 -2.05
CA ILE A 130 -1.78 16.47 -3.35
C ILE A 130 -0.41 17.13 -3.57
N ASN A 131 -0.25 18.38 -3.14
CA ASN A 131 0.99 19.16 -3.29
C ASN A 131 2.12 18.71 -2.34
N TYR A 132 1.83 17.87 -1.36
CA TYR A 132 2.76 17.41 -0.33
C TYR A 132 3.00 15.89 -0.39
N ILE A 133 2.34 15.19 -1.31
CA ILE A 133 2.53 13.75 -1.50
C ILE A 133 3.91 13.50 -2.10
N LYS A 134 4.65 12.57 -1.48
CA LYS A 134 5.89 12.04 -2.07
C LYS A 134 5.61 10.81 -2.91
N TYR A 135 6.39 10.65 -3.97
CA TYR A 135 6.33 9.50 -4.86
C TYR A 135 7.66 8.74 -4.77
N PHE A 136 7.57 7.42 -4.61
CA PHE A 136 8.74 6.54 -4.70
C PHE A 136 8.40 5.38 -5.61
N GLU A 137 9.13 5.28 -6.71
CA GLU A 137 8.98 4.19 -7.67
C GLU A 137 9.97 3.07 -7.34
N VAL A 138 9.60 1.82 -7.59
CA VAL A 138 10.54 0.70 -7.57
C VAL A 138 10.88 0.39 -9.01
N ASP A 139 12.18 0.45 -9.32
CA ASP A 139 12.73 0.08 -10.63
C ASP A 139 12.87 -1.44 -10.73
N HIS A 140 13.66 -2.06 -9.85
CA HIS A 140 13.85 -3.51 -9.84
C HIS A 140 14.34 -4.05 -8.48
N PHE A 141 14.40 -5.38 -8.38
CA PHE A 141 14.99 -6.08 -7.25
C PHE A 141 16.40 -6.59 -7.60
N ASP A 142 17.41 -6.07 -6.91
CA ASP A 142 18.76 -6.60 -6.96
C ASP A 142 18.89 -7.74 -5.93
N PHE A 143 18.54 -8.95 -6.36
CA PHE A 143 18.63 -10.14 -5.51
C PHE A 143 20.07 -10.52 -5.15
N LYS A 144 21.07 -10.09 -5.94
CA LYS A 144 22.47 -10.38 -5.66
C LYS A 144 22.96 -9.59 -4.45
N ASN A 145 22.54 -8.32 -4.36
CA ASN A 145 22.89 -7.43 -3.24
C ASN A 145 21.79 -7.31 -2.18
N ASN A 146 20.71 -8.09 -2.31
CA ASN A 146 19.55 -8.08 -1.41
C ASN A 146 18.98 -6.66 -1.20
N ASN A 147 18.75 -5.94 -2.30
CA ASN A 147 18.29 -4.56 -2.27
C ASN A 147 17.13 -4.30 -3.24
N THR A 148 16.25 -3.37 -2.88
CA THR A 148 15.26 -2.80 -3.79
C THR A 148 15.84 -1.53 -4.39
N ILE A 149 15.87 -1.44 -5.72
CA ILE A 149 16.28 -0.24 -6.44
C ILE A 149 15.04 0.61 -6.72
N TRP A 150 15.16 1.91 -6.45
CA TRP A 150 14.07 2.88 -6.48
C TRP A 150 14.32 3.94 -7.55
#